data_AF-A0A2T8KRR4-F1
#
_entry.id   AF-A0A2T8KRR4-F1
#
_cell.length_a   1.000
_cell.length_b   1.000
_cell.length_c   1.000
_cell.angle_alpha   90.00
_cell.angle_beta   90.00
_cell.angle_gamma   90.00
#
_symmetry.space_group_name_H-M   'P 1'
#
loop_
_entity.id
_entity.type
_entity.pdbx_description
1 polymer ?
#
loop_
_entity_poly.entity_id
_entity_poly.type
_entity_poly.pdbx_seq_one_letter_code
_entity_poly.pdbx_strand_id
1 'polypeptide(L)'
;MASTMAIEGKHKQVYESFHGAGKFPDGCKAAKGWFDQLRDACKRVGSWKEGEEEGAVMDDVLKKTENLGGVLTKDGDVLKKTKDGDELKKTKDLGGVLTKDLGGVLTTSTLGQGLLGLRKWEKHSVDDGFTQERVAELLDQGPCIGRLWVCPWYFHFDAAKNNWVYRGCGRDEGDRAESKRLYGNHQNGSHVVVCFQYRLCGEQMHVLVLDNHGKDGPERWIDFEELDALFTLKVDCLCGTPDHYHDAGTSLVT
;
A
#
# COMPACT_ATOMS: atom_id res chain seq x y z
N MET A 1 6.25 -1.18 3.07
CA MET A 1 6.43 -0.58 1.72
C MET A 1 5.46 -1.17 0.71
N ALA A 2 5.30 -2.50 0.64
CA ALA A 2 4.31 -3.15 -0.25
C ALA A 2 2.89 -2.58 -0.12
N SER A 3 2.42 -2.27 1.09
CA SER A 3 1.12 -1.64 1.29
C SER A 3 0.94 -0.30 0.60
N THR A 4 1.97 0.56 0.66
CA THR A 4 1.99 1.85 -0.02
C THR A 4 1.96 1.67 -1.54
N MET A 5 2.79 0.78 -2.08
CA MET A 5 2.83 0.48 -3.51
C MET A 5 1.51 -0.12 -4.01
N ALA A 6 0.87 -0.99 -3.22
CA ALA A 6 -0.44 -1.53 -3.54
C ALA A 6 -1.54 -0.45 -3.53
N ILE A 7 -1.51 0.48 -2.57
CA ILE A 7 -2.43 1.63 -2.54
C ILE A 7 -2.21 2.52 -3.76
N GLU A 8 -0.97 2.87 -4.10
CA GLU A 8 -0.63 3.62 -5.32
C GLU A 8 -1.12 2.92 -6.58
N GLY A 9 -0.82 1.62 -6.71
CA GLY A 9 -1.26 0.80 -7.84
C GLY A 9 -2.78 0.72 -7.95
N LYS A 10 -3.48 0.63 -6.82
CA LYS A 10 -4.95 0.60 -6.80
C LYS A 10 -5.56 1.94 -7.20
N HIS A 11 -4.99 3.05 -6.73
CA HIS A 11 -5.38 4.40 -7.17
C HIS A 11 -5.14 4.60 -8.66
N LYS A 12 -3.98 4.16 -9.17
CA LYS A 12 -3.68 4.17 -10.60
C LYS A 12 -4.72 3.41 -11.41
N GLN A 13 -5.02 2.18 -11.02
CA GLN A 13 -6.01 1.35 -11.70
C GLN A 13 -7.40 2.03 -11.75
N VAL A 14 -7.87 2.52 -10.60
CA VAL A 14 -9.18 3.19 -10.51
C VAL A 14 -9.19 4.47 -11.33
N TYR A 15 -8.14 5.27 -11.29
CA TYR A 15 -8.08 6.52 -12.05
C TYR A 15 -8.06 6.26 -13.56
N GLU A 16 -7.21 5.35 -14.03
CA GLU A 16 -7.04 5.05 -15.46
C GLU A 16 -8.26 4.36 -16.07
N SER A 17 -9.11 3.69 -15.27
CA SER A 17 -10.38 3.15 -15.77
C SER A 17 -11.39 4.24 -16.16
N PHE A 18 -11.31 5.44 -15.56
CA PHE A 18 -12.15 6.58 -15.90
C PHE A 18 -11.50 7.54 -16.92
N HIS A 19 -10.17 7.67 -16.90
CA HIS A 19 -9.45 8.71 -17.66
C HIS A 19 -8.61 8.17 -18.82
N GLY A 20 -8.46 6.85 -18.94
CA GLY A 20 -7.63 6.18 -19.95
C GLY A 20 -6.27 5.73 -19.42
N ALA A 21 -5.72 4.70 -20.05
CA ALA A 21 -4.44 4.10 -19.68
C ALA A 21 -3.28 5.11 -19.79
N GLY A 22 -2.37 5.06 -18.81
CA GLY A 22 -1.19 5.94 -18.77
C GLY A 22 -1.48 7.40 -18.43
N LYS A 23 -2.69 7.72 -17.95
CA LYS A 23 -3.09 9.08 -17.56
C LYS A 23 -2.91 9.36 -16.07
N PHE A 24 -2.50 8.37 -15.27
CA PHE A 24 -2.30 8.59 -13.85
C PHE A 24 -1.22 9.65 -13.59
N PRO A 25 -1.49 10.67 -12.75
CA PRO A 25 -0.54 11.76 -12.54
C PRO A 25 0.77 11.30 -11.89
N ASP A 26 1.91 11.76 -12.42
CA ASP A 26 3.25 11.42 -11.90
C ASP A 26 3.47 11.87 -10.44
N GLY A 27 2.75 12.91 -10.00
CA GLY A 27 2.77 13.41 -8.62
C GLY A 27 1.97 12.58 -7.62
N CYS A 28 1.32 11.50 -8.05
CA CYS A 28 0.55 10.60 -7.18
C CYS A 28 1.40 9.40 -6.73
N LYS A 29 2.55 9.69 -6.10
CA LYS A 29 3.44 8.69 -5.48
C LYS A 29 3.75 9.10 -4.05
N ALA A 30 4.09 8.14 -3.19
CA ALA A 30 4.44 8.41 -1.81
C ALA A 30 5.52 9.49 -1.70
N ALA A 31 5.27 10.45 -0.80
CA ALA A 31 6.18 11.52 -0.47
C ALA A 31 7.48 10.98 0.11
N LYS A 32 8.56 11.78 -0.01
CA LYS A 32 9.84 11.42 0.59
C LYS A 32 9.68 11.34 2.11
N GLY A 33 10.11 10.23 2.70
CA GLY A 33 10.00 9.99 4.15
C GLY A 33 8.64 9.48 4.63
N TRP A 34 7.66 9.27 3.74
CA TRP A 34 6.37 8.64 4.11
C TRP A 34 6.59 7.30 4.82
N PHE A 35 7.51 6.47 4.31
CA PHE A 35 7.79 5.16 4.91
C PHE A 35 8.31 5.27 6.34
N ASP A 36 9.18 6.24 6.61
CA ASP A 36 9.69 6.50 7.96
C ASP A 36 8.58 6.98 8.88
N GLN A 37 7.75 7.91 8.40
CA GLN A 37 6.61 8.42 9.16
C GLN A 37 5.61 7.31 9.52
N LEU A 38 5.27 6.44 8.56
CA LEU A 38 4.36 5.32 8.79
C LEU A 38 4.97 4.32 9.78
N ARG A 39 6.25 3.96 9.60
CA ARG A 39 6.97 3.07 10.52
C ARG A 39 7.00 3.64 11.94
N ASP A 40 7.35 4.90 12.11
CA ASP A 40 7.37 5.55 13.41
C ASP A 40 5.97 5.62 14.03
N ALA A 41 4.94 5.82 13.20
CA ALA A 41 3.56 5.83 13.65
C ALA A 41 3.09 4.44 14.12
N CYS A 42 3.55 3.36 13.49
CA CYS A 42 3.34 1.98 13.96
C CYS A 42 4.11 1.69 15.26
N LYS A 43 5.39 2.11 15.35
CA LYS A 43 6.19 1.97 16.57
C LYS A 43 5.54 2.64 17.78
N ARG A 44 5.02 3.87 17.61
CA ARG A 44 4.35 4.62 18.70
C ARG A 44 3.13 3.92 19.30
N VAL A 45 2.48 3.02 18.57
CA VAL A 45 1.30 2.29 19.04
C VAL A 45 1.61 0.81 19.35
N GLY A 46 2.88 0.42 19.33
CA GLY A 46 3.32 -0.94 19.64
C GLY A 46 2.95 -1.99 18.59
N SER A 47 2.53 -1.59 17.38
CA SER A 47 2.22 -2.54 16.30
C SER A 47 3.45 -2.98 15.51
N TRP A 48 4.57 -2.26 15.65
CA TRP A 48 5.86 -2.65 15.10
C TRP A 48 6.68 -3.39 16.16
N LYS A 49 7.01 -4.64 15.90
CA LYS A 49 7.90 -5.47 16.72
C LYS A 49 9.34 -5.26 16.27
N GLU A 50 10.24 -5.13 17.23
CA GLU A 50 11.69 -5.09 17.02
C GLU A 50 12.30 -6.37 17.61
N GLY A 51 13.38 -6.89 17.02
CA GLY A 51 14.07 -8.09 17.52
C GLY A 51 14.10 -9.24 16.51
N GLU A 52 13.90 -10.48 16.99
CA GLU A 52 14.03 -11.68 16.15
C GLU A 52 13.00 -11.77 15.03
N GLU A 53 11.80 -11.23 15.23
CA GLU A 53 10.74 -11.11 14.23
C GLU A 53 10.41 -9.63 14.02
N GLU A 54 11.33 -8.88 13.41
CA GLU A 54 11.13 -7.46 13.11
C GLU A 54 10.05 -7.27 12.04
N GLY A 55 9.04 -6.46 12.36
CA GLY A 55 7.97 -6.14 11.41
C GLY A 55 6.66 -5.78 12.10
N ALA A 56 5.60 -5.70 11.31
CA ALA A 56 4.26 -5.38 11.81
C ALA A 56 3.23 -6.27 11.14
N VAL A 57 2.12 -6.50 11.85
CA VAL A 57 0.95 -7.18 11.28
C VAL A 57 0.34 -6.28 10.19
N MET A 58 0.04 -6.86 9.03
CA MET A 58 -0.44 -6.09 7.88
C MET A 58 -1.74 -5.32 8.18
N ASP A 59 -2.68 -5.93 8.92
CA ASP A 59 -3.91 -5.25 9.33
C ASP A 59 -3.63 -3.98 10.15
N ASP A 60 -2.65 -4.02 11.05
CA ASP A 60 -2.27 -2.84 11.86
C ASP A 60 -1.65 -1.75 11.00
N VAL A 61 -0.84 -2.12 10.00
CA VAL A 61 -0.24 -1.17 9.05
C VAL A 61 -1.30 -0.52 8.17
N LEU A 62 -2.28 -1.29 7.66
CA LEU A 62 -3.38 -0.76 6.85
C LEU A 62 -4.29 0.13 7.68
N LYS A 63 -4.66 -0.29 8.89
CA LYS A 63 -5.40 0.52 9.84
C LYS A 63 -4.65 1.80 10.20
N LYS A 64 -3.32 1.74 10.35
CA LYS A 64 -2.55 2.95 10.61
C LYS A 64 -2.51 3.89 9.41
N THR A 65 -2.39 3.34 8.21
CA THR A 65 -2.44 4.11 6.95
C THR A 65 -3.79 4.80 6.77
N GLU A 66 -4.89 4.09 6.99
CA GLU A 66 -6.25 4.67 6.97
C GLU A 66 -6.40 5.80 8.01
N ASN A 67 -5.94 5.58 9.25
CA ASN A 67 -5.99 6.61 10.31
C ASN A 67 -5.16 7.86 10.00
N LEU A 68 -4.19 7.77 9.08
CA LEU A 68 -3.41 8.91 8.59
C LEU A 68 -4.07 9.59 7.37
N GLY A 69 -5.24 9.12 6.94
CA GLY A 69 -5.96 9.62 5.76
C GLY A 69 -5.49 8.99 4.44
N GLY A 70 -4.63 7.97 4.49
CA GLY A 70 -4.04 7.33 3.30
C GLY A 70 -2.55 7.60 3.15
N VAL A 71 -2.03 7.44 1.93
CA VAL A 71 -0.61 7.67 1.61
C VAL A 71 -0.39 9.13 1.22
N LEU A 72 0.52 9.83 1.91
CA LEU A 72 0.92 11.19 1.56
C LEU A 72 1.71 11.20 0.25
N THR A 73 1.39 12.10 -0.69
CA THR A 73 2.04 12.22 -2.00
C THR A 73 2.84 13.49 -2.24
N LYS A 74 2.80 14.43 -1.30
CA LYS A 74 3.63 15.64 -1.32
C LYS A 74 4.50 15.66 -0.07
N ASP A 75 5.74 16.10 -0.23
CA ASP A 75 6.61 16.40 0.90
C ASP A 75 5.88 17.43 1.77
N GLY A 76 5.52 17.02 2.98
CA GLY A 76 4.79 17.89 3.89
C GLY A 76 5.67 19.08 4.27
N ASP A 77 5.36 20.27 3.77
CA ASP A 77 5.71 21.52 4.47
C ASP A 77 4.89 21.70 5.76
N VAL A 78 4.01 20.74 6.10
CA VAL A 78 3.15 20.81 7.27
C VAL A 78 3.72 19.94 8.38
N LEU A 79 4.56 20.60 9.19
CA LEU A 79 4.84 20.45 10.63
C LEU A 79 6.31 20.82 10.93
N LYS A 80 6.81 21.95 10.39
CA LYS A 80 7.86 22.68 11.10
C LYS A 80 7.24 23.18 12.40
N LYS A 81 7.60 22.53 13.51
CA LYS A 81 7.43 23.06 14.86
C LYS A 81 8.03 24.47 14.85
N THR A 82 7.22 25.52 14.92
CA THR A 82 7.74 26.85 15.22
C THR A 82 8.31 26.78 16.63
N LYS A 83 9.64 26.75 16.71
CA LYS A 83 10.35 27.18 17.91
C LYS A 83 10.17 28.69 17.99
N ASP A 84 9.96 29.11 19.23
CA ASP A 84 9.98 30.48 19.72
C ASP A 84 8.71 31.29 19.42
N GLY A 85 8.10 31.72 20.52
CA GLY A 85 6.91 32.54 20.52
C GLY A 85 7.22 33.92 19.98
N ASP A 86 6.33 34.40 19.12
CA ASP A 86 6.03 35.81 19.02
C ASP A 86 4.61 35.97 18.48
N GLU A 87 3.88 36.89 19.11
CA GLU A 87 2.52 37.30 18.77
C GLU A 87 2.39 37.63 17.27
N LEU A 88 1.44 36.98 16.58
CA LEU A 88 0.91 37.52 15.34
C LEU A 88 -0.57 37.86 15.46
N LYS A 89 -0.83 39.13 15.13
CA LYS A 89 -2.05 39.89 15.28
C LYS A 89 -3.24 39.23 14.60
N LYS A 90 -4.35 39.27 15.35
CA LYS A 90 -5.73 39.02 14.97
C LYS A 90 -6.12 39.77 13.70
N THR A 91 -6.35 39.05 12.60
CA THR A 91 -7.32 39.46 11.57
C THR A 91 -8.45 38.45 11.55
N LYS A 92 -9.65 39.00 11.72
CA LYS A 92 -10.92 38.31 11.88
C LYS A 92 -11.41 37.76 10.54
N ASP A 93 -12.33 36.81 10.67
CA ASP A 93 -13.34 36.42 9.68
C ASP A 93 -12.92 35.35 8.66
N LEU A 94 -12.98 34.10 9.10
CA LEU A 94 -14.01 33.15 8.65
C LEU A 94 -14.05 31.98 9.64
N GLY A 95 -15.19 31.84 10.31
CA GLY A 95 -15.42 30.84 11.35
C GLY A 95 -15.35 29.41 10.81
N GLY A 96 -14.53 28.60 11.47
CA GLY A 96 -14.47 27.16 11.30
C GLY A 96 -13.71 26.59 12.49
N VAL A 97 -14.46 26.07 13.45
CA VAL A 97 -13.99 25.55 14.73
C VAL A 97 -12.93 24.46 14.52
N LEU A 98 -11.75 24.68 15.08
CA LEU A 98 -10.76 23.63 15.39
C LEU A 98 -11.40 22.69 16.43
N THR A 99 -12.04 21.61 15.99
CA THR A 99 -12.37 20.50 16.88
C THR A 99 -11.14 19.61 17.02
N LYS A 100 -10.60 19.65 18.25
CA LYS A 100 -9.86 18.55 18.85
C LYS A 100 -10.73 17.29 18.83
N ASP A 101 -10.07 16.14 18.76
CA ASP A 101 -10.57 14.78 18.92
C ASP A 101 -11.31 14.12 17.73
N LEU A 102 -10.68 13.03 17.27
CA LEU A 102 -11.23 11.80 16.70
C LEU A 102 -12.73 11.82 16.31
N GLY A 103 -12.99 11.78 15.01
CA GLY A 103 -14.27 11.32 14.45
C GLY A 103 -14.88 12.29 13.44
N GLY A 104 -14.99 11.85 12.18
CA GLY A 104 -15.80 12.56 11.18
C GLY A 104 -15.23 12.48 9.77
N VAL A 105 -15.96 11.76 8.92
CA VAL A 105 -15.78 11.58 7.48
C VAL A 105 -15.44 12.88 6.74
N LEU A 106 -14.40 12.84 5.90
CA LEU A 106 -14.27 13.72 4.74
C LEU A 106 -13.90 12.89 3.51
N THR A 107 -14.96 12.55 2.79
CA THR A 107 -14.98 11.99 1.44
C THR A 107 -14.38 12.96 0.43
N THR A 108 -13.71 12.40 -0.59
CA THR A 108 -13.01 13.03 -1.73
C THR A 108 -11.54 13.38 -1.45
N SER A 109 -10.66 12.41 -1.75
CA SER A 109 -9.24 12.70 -1.99
C SER A 109 -9.15 13.57 -3.24
N THR A 110 -9.19 14.89 -3.05
CA THR A 110 -8.88 15.84 -4.11
C THR A 110 -7.37 15.82 -4.32
N LEU A 111 -6.91 15.77 -5.58
CA LEU A 111 -5.50 15.90 -5.96
C LEU A 111 -4.79 17.11 -5.29
N GLY A 112 -5.55 18.10 -4.81
CA GLY A 112 -5.08 19.22 -4.00
C GLY A 112 -4.52 18.85 -2.62
N GLN A 113 -5.06 17.82 -1.96
CA GLN A 113 -4.69 17.44 -0.58
C GLN A 113 -3.39 16.62 -0.48
N GLY A 114 -2.84 16.16 -1.61
CA GLY A 114 -1.59 15.39 -1.61
C GLY A 114 -1.71 14.05 -0.85
N LEU A 115 -2.85 13.35 -1.02
CA LEU A 115 -3.17 12.10 -0.33
C LEU A 115 -3.79 11.09 -1.30
N LEU A 116 -3.41 9.82 -1.15
CA LEU A 116 -4.04 8.65 -1.75
C LEU A 116 -4.84 7.91 -0.66
N GLY A 117 -6.13 8.22 -0.56
CA GLY A 117 -7.02 7.70 0.48
C GLY A 117 -7.23 6.18 0.40
N LEU A 118 -7.03 5.50 1.54
CA LEU A 118 -7.42 4.11 1.75
C LEU A 118 -8.72 4.10 2.55
N ARG A 119 -9.79 3.48 2.00
CA ARG A 119 -11.12 3.46 2.62
C ARG A 119 -11.48 2.17 3.34
N LYS A 120 -10.99 1.06 2.81
CA LYS A 120 -11.29 -0.29 3.34
C LYS A 120 -10.25 -1.26 2.79
N TRP A 121 -9.98 -2.29 3.55
CA TRP A 121 -9.35 -3.51 3.06
C TRP A 121 -10.13 -4.74 3.51
N GLU A 122 -9.87 -5.85 2.83
CA GLU A 122 -10.44 -7.16 3.18
C GLU A 122 -9.35 -8.21 3.05
N LYS A 123 -9.15 -8.99 4.11
CA LYS A 123 -8.22 -10.10 4.15
C LYS A 123 -8.92 -11.36 3.65
N HIS A 124 -8.29 -12.06 2.72
CA HIS A 124 -8.69 -13.37 2.19
C HIS A 124 -7.57 -14.33 2.56
N SER A 125 -7.85 -15.32 3.39
CA SER A 125 -6.86 -16.30 3.86
C SER A 125 -7.21 -17.71 3.46
N VAL A 126 -6.28 -18.66 3.65
CA VAL A 126 -6.48 -20.09 3.34
C VAL A 126 -7.79 -20.63 3.94
N ASP A 127 -8.15 -20.18 5.14
CA ASP A 127 -9.35 -20.59 5.85
C ASP A 127 -10.67 -20.08 5.19
N ASP A 128 -10.59 -19.10 4.27
CA ASP A 128 -11.73 -18.42 3.64
C ASP A 128 -12.05 -18.92 2.21
N GLY A 129 -11.53 -20.09 1.82
CA GLY A 129 -11.73 -20.63 0.46
C GLY A 129 -10.75 -20.07 -0.57
N PHE A 130 -9.47 -20.04 -0.21
CA PHE A 130 -8.37 -19.51 -1.02
C PHE A 130 -8.00 -20.46 -2.18
N THR A 131 -8.85 -20.53 -3.21
CA THR A 131 -8.62 -21.33 -4.42
C THR A 131 -7.94 -20.51 -5.52
N GLN A 132 -7.44 -21.18 -6.57
CA GLN A 132 -6.87 -20.50 -7.74
C GLN A 132 -7.87 -19.56 -8.41
N GLU A 133 -9.13 -19.99 -8.54
CA GLU A 133 -10.22 -19.19 -9.10
C GLU A 133 -10.46 -17.95 -8.25
N ARG A 134 -10.48 -18.12 -6.93
CA ARG A 134 -10.67 -17.00 -6.01
C ARG A 134 -9.53 -16.00 -6.10
N VAL A 135 -8.28 -16.46 -6.16
CA VAL A 135 -7.11 -15.57 -6.33
C VAL A 135 -7.18 -14.84 -7.67
N ALA A 136 -7.58 -15.52 -8.75
CA ALA A 136 -7.76 -14.90 -10.06
C ALA A 136 -8.82 -13.78 -10.01
N GLU A 137 -10.01 -14.06 -9.44
CA GLU A 137 -11.07 -13.07 -9.25
C GLU A 137 -10.62 -11.82 -8.47
N LEU A 138 -9.78 -12.01 -7.45
CA LEU A 138 -9.26 -10.90 -6.64
C LEU A 138 -8.24 -10.06 -7.43
N LEU A 139 -7.36 -10.71 -8.19
CA LEU A 139 -6.35 -10.03 -9.02
C LEU A 139 -6.96 -9.33 -10.24
N ASP A 140 -8.04 -9.87 -10.81
CA ASP A 140 -8.80 -9.23 -11.89
C ASP A 140 -9.44 -7.91 -11.43
N GLN A 141 -9.78 -7.82 -10.14
CA GLN A 141 -10.24 -6.56 -9.55
C GLN A 141 -9.10 -5.56 -9.38
N GLY A 142 -7.83 -5.97 -9.42
CA GLY A 142 -6.66 -5.10 -9.37
C GLY A 142 -5.55 -5.57 -8.43
N PRO A 143 -4.50 -4.75 -8.26
CA PRO A 143 -3.39 -5.10 -7.40
C PRO A 143 -3.85 -5.28 -5.94
N CYS A 144 -3.33 -6.34 -5.34
CA CYS A 144 -3.57 -6.76 -3.97
C CYS A 144 -2.26 -6.82 -3.19
N ILE A 145 -2.34 -6.85 -1.86
CA ILE A 145 -1.16 -7.15 -1.04
C ILE A 145 -1.15 -8.66 -0.79
N GLY A 146 -0.09 -9.34 -1.20
CA GLY A 146 0.16 -10.74 -0.85
C GLY A 146 1.02 -10.84 0.39
N ARG A 147 0.73 -11.83 1.24
CA ARG A 147 1.59 -12.25 2.33
C ARG A 147 2.08 -13.67 2.05
N LEU A 148 3.36 -13.90 2.31
CA LEU A 148 4.02 -15.19 2.14
C LEU A 148 5.09 -15.37 3.21
N TRP A 149 5.56 -16.61 3.36
CA TRP A 149 6.76 -16.91 4.13
C TRP A 149 7.97 -16.98 3.19
N VAL A 150 9.07 -16.33 3.56
CA VAL A 150 10.30 -16.30 2.76
C VAL A 150 11.52 -16.78 3.55
N CYS A 151 12.54 -17.21 2.82
CA CYS A 151 13.88 -17.57 3.30
C CYS A 151 14.95 -16.94 2.39
N PRO A 152 16.26 -17.08 2.67
CA PRO A 152 17.32 -16.48 1.85
C PRO A 152 17.26 -16.78 0.35
N TRP A 153 16.71 -17.95 -0.03
CA TRP A 153 16.60 -18.30 -1.45
C TRP A 153 15.70 -17.36 -2.24
N TYR A 154 14.70 -16.76 -1.59
CA TYR A 154 13.74 -15.85 -2.19
C TYR A 154 14.40 -14.68 -2.95
N PHE A 155 15.56 -14.21 -2.45
CA PHE A 155 16.30 -13.10 -3.04
C PHE A 155 16.88 -13.41 -4.43
N HIS A 156 17.04 -14.68 -4.79
CA HIS A 156 17.59 -15.11 -6.07
C HIS A 156 16.56 -15.18 -7.20
N PHE A 157 15.27 -15.10 -6.88
CA PHE A 157 14.20 -15.11 -7.87
C PHE A 157 14.03 -13.72 -8.49
N ASP A 158 13.96 -13.67 -9.81
CA ASP A 158 13.82 -12.44 -10.58
C ASP A 158 13.22 -12.78 -11.95
N ALA A 159 11.94 -12.44 -12.12
CA ALA A 159 11.16 -12.75 -13.31
C ALA A 159 11.71 -12.08 -14.59
N ALA A 160 12.49 -11.00 -14.45
CA ALA A 160 13.14 -10.35 -15.59
C ALA A 160 14.39 -11.11 -16.06
N LYS A 161 15.00 -11.92 -15.19
CA LYS A 161 16.24 -12.67 -15.49
C LYS A 161 15.99 -14.12 -15.85
N ASN A 162 15.01 -14.74 -15.21
CA ASN A 162 14.68 -16.14 -15.39
C ASN A 162 13.18 -16.36 -15.20
N ASN A 163 12.70 -17.51 -15.68
CA ASN A 163 11.28 -17.86 -15.55
C ASN A 163 11.02 -18.75 -14.32
N TRP A 164 11.87 -18.65 -13.29
CA TRP A 164 11.76 -19.47 -12.09
C TRP A 164 10.57 -19.05 -11.25
N VAL A 165 9.98 -20.04 -10.58
CA VAL A 165 8.84 -19.89 -9.70
C VAL A 165 9.29 -20.18 -8.29
N TYR A 166 9.07 -19.24 -7.38
CA TYR A 166 9.29 -19.47 -5.96
C TYR A 166 8.21 -20.40 -5.41
N ARG A 167 8.65 -21.53 -4.86
CA ARG A 167 7.80 -22.58 -4.24
C ARG A 167 8.03 -22.70 -2.74
N GLY A 168 8.39 -21.58 -2.12
CA GLY A 168 8.34 -21.42 -0.67
C GLY A 168 9.21 -22.33 0.17
N CYS A 169 8.92 -22.22 1.47
CA CYS A 169 9.50 -23.02 2.55
C CYS A 169 8.71 -22.82 3.86
N GLY A 170 7.42 -22.51 3.76
CA GLY A 170 6.64 -22.11 4.94
C GLY A 170 5.13 -22.20 4.75
N ARG A 171 4.68 -23.19 3.97
CA ARG A 171 3.25 -23.44 3.71
C ARG A 171 2.51 -23.72 5.01
N ASP A 172 3.13 -24.48 5.90
CA ASP A 172 2.60 -24.80 7.22
C ASP A 172 3.61 -24.51 8.35
N GLU A 173 3.17 -24.75 9.59
CA GLU A 173 3.98 -24.53 10.78
C GLU A 173 5.25 -25.40 10.80
N GLY A 174 5.17 -26.63 10.27
CA GLY A 174 6.30 -27.55 10.17
C GLY A 174 7.36 -27.04 9.21
N ASP A 175 6.95 -26.61 8.02
CA ASP A 175 7.84 -26.01 7.02
C ASP A 175 8.50 -24.73 7.56
N ARG A 176 7.74 -23.88 8.26
CA ARG A 176 8.25 -22.66 8.91
C ARG A 176 9.28 -22.99 10.00
N ALA A 177 9.03 -24.03 10.81
CA ALA A 177 9.98 -24.48 11.82
C ALA A 177 11.26 -25.05 11.20
N GLU A 178 11.14 -25.84 10.12
CA GLU A 178 12.29 -26.40 9.42
C GLU A 178 13.11 -25.34 8.71
N SER A 179 12.48 -24.38 8.03
CA SER A 179 13.19 -23.25 7.41
C SER A 179 13.93 -22.39 8.44
N LYS A 180 13.33 -22.14 9.61
CA LYS A 180 14.00 -21.50 10.75
C LYS A 180 15.19 -22.33 11.25
N ARG A 181 15.09 -23.66 11.30
CA ARG A 181 16.19 -24.56 11.67
C ARG A 181 17.34 -24.51 10.67
N LEU A 182 17.04 -24.43 9.37
CA LEU A 182 18.03 -24.46 8.29
C LEU A 182 18.75 -23.12 8.09
N TYR A 183 18.03 -22.00 8.15
CA TYR A 183 18.58 -20.68 7.79
C TYR A 183 18.66 -19.69 8.97
N GLY A 184 18.08 -20.04 10.12
CA GLY A 184 18.04 -19.20 11.31
C GLY A 184 16.85 -18.23 11.35
N ASN A 185 16.49 -17.78 12.56
CA ASN A 185 15.29 -16.97 12.80
C ASN A 185 15.28 -15.64 12.03
N HIS A 186 16.43 -14.97 11.91
CA HIS A 186 16.52 -13.64 11.30
C HIS A 186 16.52 -13.63 9.77
N GLN A 187 16.65 -14.80 9.15
CA GLN A 187 16.75 -14.95 7.70
C GLN A 187 15.46 -15.48 7.07
N ASN A 188 14.51 -15.91 7.90
CA ASN A 188 13.19 -16.36 7.49
C ASN A 188 12.15 -15.42 8.07
N GLY A 189 11.01 -15.28 7.40
CA GLY A 189 9.94 -14.50 7.99
C GLY A 189 8.73 -14.33 7.09
N SER A 190 7.68 -13.79 7.71
CA SER A 190 6.55 -13.29 6.96
C SER A 190 6.97 -12.06 6.17
N HIS A 191 6.65 -12.05 4.89
CA HIS A 191 6.95 -10.98 3.95
C HIS A 191 5.68 -10.55 3.23
N VAL A 192 5.65 -9.30 2.79
CA VAL A 192 4.51 -8.72 2.09
C VAL A 192 4.95 -8.13 0.76
N VAL A 193 4.17 -8.41 -0.27
CA VAL A 193 4.45 -8.05 -1.68
C VAL A 193 3.20 -7.49 -2.34
N VAL A 194 3.34 -6.85 -3.50
CA VAL A 194 2.18 -6.46 -4.31
C VAL A 194 1.91 -7.54 -5.35
N CYS A 195 0.79 -8.23 -5.26
CA CYS A 195 0.34 -9.16 -6.29
C CYS A 195 -0.47 -8.40 -7.34
N PHE A 196 -0.16 -8.51 -8.62
CA PHE A 196 -0.81 -7.69 -9.64
C PHE A 196 -1.14 -8.40 -10.94
N GLN A 197 -0.56 -9.58 -11.18
CA GLN A 197 -0.86 -10.43 -12.34
C GLN A 197 -0.75 -11.90 -11.94
N TYR A 198 -1.27 -12.78 -12.79
CA TYR A 198 -1.11 -14.22 -12.65
C TYR A 198 -1.02 -14.89 -14.02
N ARG A 199 -0.58 -16.15 -14.02
CA ARG A 199 -0.65 -17.07 -15.16
C ARG A 199 -1.05 -18.45 -14.69
N LEU A 200 -1.76 -19.16 -15.55
CA LEU A 200 -2.05 -20.58 -15.38
C LEU A 200 -1.06 -21.39 -16.21
N CYS A 201 -0.43 -22.38 -15.60
CA CYS A 201 0.57 -23.26 -16.19
C CYS A 201 0.16 -24.72 -15.93
N GLY A 202 -0.74 -25.24 -16.77
CA GLY A 202 -1.41 -26.51 -16.49
C GLY A 202 -2.33 -26.36 -15.28
N GLU A 203 -2.16 -27.23 -14.29
CA GLU A 203 -2.91 -27.20 -13.02
C GLU A 203 -2.32 -26.23 -11.98
N GLN A 204 -1.24 -25.52 -12.32
CA GLN A 204 -0.55 -24.61 -11.42
C GLN A 204 -0.89 -23.15 -11.71
N MET A 205 -1.11 -22.37 -10.66
CA MET A 205 -1.22 -20.93 -10.74
C MET A 205 0.06 -20.28 -10.23
N HIS A 206 0.61 -19.36 -11.03
CA HIS A 206 1.74 -18.53 -10.61
C HIS A 206 1.30 -17.06 -10.56
N VAL A 207 1.52 -16.42 -9.42
CA VAL A 207 1.21 -15.01 -9.19
C VAL A 207 2.47 -14.19 -9.42
N LEU A 208 2.38 -13.15 -10.25
CA LEU A 208 3.45 -12.17 -10.41
C LEU A 208 3.33 -11.14 -9.29
N VAL A 209 4.43 -10.97 -8.57
CA VAL A 209 4.51 -10.04 -7.45
C VAL A 209 5.59 -9.00 -7.68
N LEU A 210 5.34 -7.77 -7.26
CA LEU A 210 6.31 -6.70 -7.17
C LEU A 210 6.81 -6.63 -5.73
N ASP A 211 8.11 -6.84 -5.56
CA ASP A 211 8.77 -6.81 -4.27
C ASP A 211 9.28 -5.41 -3.91
N ASN A 212 9.50 -5.14 -2.62
CA ASN A 212 10.03 -3.89 -2.10
C ASN A 212 11.55 -3.91 -1.84
N HIS A 213 12.29 -4.93 -2.28
CA HIS A 213 13.76 -5.03 -2.17
C HIS A 213 14.55 -4.08 -3.08
N GLY A 214 13.89 -3.22 -3.84
CA GLY A 214 14.51 -2.20 -4.68
C GLY A 214 13.55 -1.06 -5.00
N LYS A 215 14.07 0.01 -5.61
CA LYS A 215 13.26 1.19 -6.01
C LYS A 215 12.11 0.80 -6.94
N ASP A 216 12.40 -0.08 -7.89
CA ASP A 216 11.47 -0.65 -8.86
C ASP A 216 11.43 -2.16 -8.65
N GLY A 217 11.32 -2.57 -7.38
CA GLY A 217 11.86 -3.83 -6.86
C GLY A 217 11.49 -5.06 -7.70
N PRO A 218 12.34 -6.10 -7.69
CA PRO A 218 12.24 -7.15 -8.69
C PRO A 218 10.87 -7.83 -8.70
N GLU A 219 10.39 -8.10 -9.91
CA GLU A 219 9.20 -8.92 -10.10
C GLU A 219 9.54 -10.39 -9.86
N ARG A 220 8.63 -11.17 -9.26
CA ARG A 220 8.82 -12.60 -9.01
C ARG A 220 7.57 -13.39 -9.32
N TRP A 221 7.75 -14.55 -9.95
CA TRP A 221 6.69 -15.56 -10.02
C TRP A 221 6.67 -16.36 -8.73
N ILE A 222 5.52 -16.38 -8.08
CA ILE A 222 5.27 -17.11 -6.83
C ILE A 222 4.23 -18.18 -7.12
N ASP A 223 4.47 -19.41 -6.68
CA ASP A 223 3.43 -20.44 -6.67
C ASP A 223 2.31 -19.99 -5.72
N PHE A 224 1.05 -19.97 -6.18
CA PHE A 224 -0.04 -19.35 -5.42
C PHE A 224 -0.23 -20.01 -4.04
N GLU A 225 0.14 -21.29 -3.90
CA GLU A 225 0.10 -22.03 -2.63
C GLU A 225 1.02 -21.44 -1.55
N GLU A 226 2.01 -20.64 -1.93
CA GLU A 226 2.91 -19.97 -0.98
C GLU A 226 2.33 -18.67 -0.41
N LEU A 227 1.23 -18.18 -0.98
CA LEU A 227 0.51 -17.03 -0.46
C LEU A 227 -0.42 -17.50 0.66
N ASP A 228 -0.18 -17.04 1.89
CA ASP A 228 -1.00 -17.40 3.05
C ASP A 228 -2.13 -16.38 3.32
N ALA A 229 -2.09 -15.23 2.65
CA ALA A 229 -3.19 -14.27 2.60
C ALA A 229 -3.07 -13.30 1.41
N LEU A 230 -4.21 -12.80 0.93
CA LEU A 230 -4.33 -11.61 0.10
C LEU A 230 -5.14 -10.53 0.81
N PHE A 231 -4.75 -9.27 0.65
CA PHE A 231 -5.52 -8.13 1.11
C PHE A 231 -5.95 -7.31 -0.11
N THR A 232 -7.26 -7.26 -0.37
CA THR A 232 -7.82 -6.37 -1.38
C THR A 232 -8.03 -4.98 -0.79
N LEU A 233 -7.90 -3.96 -1.63
CA LEU A 233 -7.97 -2.56 -1.23
C LEU A 233 -9.14 -1.86 -1.91
N LYS A 234 -9.87 -1.05 -1.14
CA LYS A 234 -10.79 -0.04 -1.67
C LYS A 234 -10.23 1.34 -1.38
N VAL A 235 -10.09 2.13 -2.42
CA VAL A 235 -9.50 3.46 -2.37
C VAL A 235 -10.51 4.53 -2.74
N ASP A 236 -10.21 5.78 -2.41
CA ASP A 236 -10.95 6.93 -2.92
C ASP A 236 -10.73 7.13 -4.43
N CYS A 237 -11.72 7.72 -5.10
CA CYS A 237 -11.54 8.15 -6.49
C CYS A 237 -10.87 9.52 -6.47
N LEU A 238 -9.74 9.64 -7.18
CA LEU A 238 -9.10 10.93 -7.41
C LEU A 238 -9.94 11.70 -8.43
N CYS A 239 -10.82 12.56 -7.95
CA CYS A 239 -11.59 13.50 -8.77
C CYS A 239 -10.86 14.84 -8.79
N GLY A 240 -10.29 15.20 -9.94
CA GLY A 240 -9.70 16.51 -10.17
C GLY A 240 -9.01 16.55 -11.52
N THR A 241 -9.51 17.40 -12.42
CA THR A 241 -8.74 17.84 -13.58
C THR A 241 -7.74 18.92 -13.13
N PRO A 242 -6.51 18.96 -13.67
CA PRO A 242 -5.60 20.09 -13.43
C PRO A 242 -6.07 21.42 -14.03
N ASP A 243 -7.09 21.43 -14.90
CA ASP A 243 -7.28 22.49 -15.90
C ASP A 243 -8.43 23.48 -15.67
N HIS A 244 -8.98 23.63 -14.46
CA HIS A 244 -10.05 24.63 -14.21
C HIS A 244 -9.70 25.70 -13.17
N TYR A 245 -8.42 26.00 -12.98
CA TYR A 245 -7.96 27.19 -12.26
C TYR A 245 -7.42 28.29 -13.17
N HIS A 246 -7.99 28.48 -14.36
CA HIS A 246 -7.90 29.75 -15.07
C HIS A 246 -9.20 30.03 -15.83
N ASP A 247 -9.70 31.24 -15.67
CA ASP A 247 -10.81 31.87 -16.42
C ASP A 247 -12.24 31.35 -16.21
N ALA A 248 -12.91 31.96 -15.23
CA ALA A 248 -14.33 32.31 -15.37
C ALA A 248 -14.58 33.68 -14.71
N GLY A 249 -13.79 34.66 -15.11
CA GLY A 249 -14.06 36.08 -14.87
C GLY A 249 -14.75 36.71 -16.07
N THR A 250 -15.97 36.28 -16.42
CA THR A 250 -16.85 37.13 -17.24
C THR A 250 -18.31 36.84 -16.91
N SER A 251 -18.86 37.68 -16.04
CA SER A 251 -20.30 37.85 -15.89
C SER A 251 -20.80 38.64 -17.10
N LEU A 252 -21.66 38.04 -17.91
CA LEU A 252 -22.59 38.79 -18.76
C LEU A 252 -23.99 38.62 -18.19
N VAL A 253 -24.44 39.74 -17.66
CA VAL A 253 -25.75 40.05 -17.10
C VAL A 253 -26.82 39.99 -18.21
N THR A 254 -27.97 39.39 -17.90
CA THR A 254 -29.24 39.61 -18.64
C THR A 254 -29.88 40.91 -18.18
#